data_AF-A0A2D5XLF6-F1
#
_entry.id   AF-A0A2D5XLF6-F1
#
_cell.length_a   1.000
_cell.length_b   1.000
_cell.length_c   1.000
_cell.angle_alpha   90.00
_cell.angle_beta   90.00
_cell.angle_gamma   90.00
#
_symmetry.space_group_name_H-M   'P 1'
#
loop_
_entity.id
_entity.type
_entity.pdbx_description
1 polymer ?
#
loop_
_entity_poly.entity_id
_entity_poly.type
_entity_poly.pdbx_seq_one_letter_code
_entity_poly.pdbx_strand_id
1 'polypeptide(L)'
;MGSTRLRLISAATLGALLGSCVSGPAASHNLDELLDSNDELRHVIELRGFMDELLLDLAGRAALLGATVAVADALEDDNPDALDGELLNTVQEGAVVVAAQAGQILDQVGSDQTGLVYVGDPSLEALHQLLDLLRVPSDSLAEELRLIRQLARYAAHCPGRLARERALLGMGPWLLKLEVSAPSDPPRVPAEEEDVLVLLRQFITAWSEAPDEGNQNLQASADDLLDRELDLQGLWRVLKALEAVADGDKATEEMKPILFQVARTLERRALAMALGSGLRDFDPLVRAAAMETGMRYLGPGFVLEALDSLTPSQPDSQGRVARTRVYGLFPIVPGEGLVVQRVLDQLAAGGLDLSADMDPDLRKNTRLRVLSLVIAISYDMVTFDEASRASALRALTALAPEGPGSRRKEEWEAWWRVFAQRAQASPTNGSPAEPTSGATEAPAGSPTDTATSDSENV
;
A
#
# COMPACT_ATOMS: atom_id res chain seq x y z
N MET A 1 -9.86 41.14 -29.97
CA MET A 1 -8.57 40.45 -30.19
C MET A 1 -7.85 40.00 -28.90
N GLY A 2 -8.43 40.20 -27.70
CA GLY A 2 -7.81 39.77 -26.43
C GLY A 2 -8.09 38.33 -25.99
N SER A 3 -9.21 37.72 -26.39
CA SER A 3 -9.61 36.38 -25.91
C SER A 3 -8.80 35.23 -26.51
N THR A 4 -8.26 35.38 -27.71
CA THR A 4 -7.47 34.34 -28.38
C THR A 4 -6.06 34.23 -27.81
N ARG A 5 -5.46 35.33 -27.34
CA ARG A 5 -4.13 35.34 -26.72
C ARG A 5 -4.15 34.75 -25.30
N LEU A 6 -5.20 35.04 -24.52
CA LEU A 6 -5.38 34.43 -23.20
C LEU A 6 -5.53 32.91 -23.30
N ARG A 7 -6.34 32.41 -24.24
CA ARG A 7 -6.51 30.97 -24.49
C ARG A 7 -5.23 30.26 -24.93
N LEU A 8 -4.37 30.94 -25.70
CA LEU A 8 -3.11 30.37 -26.18
C LEU A 8 -2.05 30.31 -25.07
N ILE A 9 -2.02 31.33 -24.19
CA ILE A 9 -1.13 31.35 -23.03
C ILE A 9 -1.58 30.30 -22.02
N SER A 10 -2.88 30.19 -21.72
CA SER A 10 -3.43 29.13 -20.86
C SER A 10 -3.15 27.74 -21.42
N ALA A 11 -3.29 27.52 -22.73
CA ALA A 11 -2.97 26.23 -23.35
C ALA A 11 -1.47 25.89 -23.32
N ALA A 12 -0.58 26.90 -23.43
CA ALA A 12 0.86 26.71 -23.33
C ALA A 12 1.34 26.48 -21.89
N THR A 13 0.74 27.15 -20.90
CA THR A 13 1.03 26.88 -19.47
C THR A 13 0.46 25.54 -19.04
N LEU A 14 -0.75 25.19 -19.49
CA LEU A 14 -1.30 23.85 -19.28
C LEU A 14 -0.42 22.80 -19.96
N GLY A 15 -0.01 22.99 -21.21
CA GLY A 15 0.90 22.08 -21.91
C GLY A 15 2.25 21.88 -21.21
N ALA A 16 2.82 22.94 -20.62
CA ALA A 16 4.06 22.87 -19.85
C ALA A 16 3.87 22.19 -18.47
N LEU A 17 2.74 22.44 -17.80
CA LEU A 17 2.36 21.76 -16.56
C LEU A 17 2.14 20.26 -16.79
N LEU A 18 1.45 19.89 -17.86
CA LEU A 18 1.17 18.51 -18.24
C LEU A 18 2.42 17.77 -18.74
N GLY A 19 3.39 18.48 -19.33
CA GLY A 19 4.71 17.94 -19.70
C GLY A 19 5.67 17.73 -18.52
N SER A 20 5.40 18.34 -17.36
CA SER A 20 6.17 18.15 -16.12
C SER A 20 5.65 17.02 -15.23
N CYS A 21 4.42 16.57 -15.48
CA CYS A 21 3.92 15.31 -14.94
C CYS A 21 4.69 14.16 -15.59
N VAL A 22 5.34 13.30 -14.79
CA VAL A 22 6.18 12.19 -15.24
C VAL A 22 5.41 11.15 -16.09
N SER A 23 4.08 11.29 -16.24
CA SER A 23 3.30 10.53 -17.20
C SER A 23 2.08 11.32 -17.70
N GLY A 24 1.81 11.25 -19.01
CA GLY A 24 0.59 11.79 -19.65
C GLY A 24 -0.75 11.41 -18.97
N PRO A 25 -0.87 10.24 -18.31
CA PRO A 25 -2.04 9.90 -17.50
C PRO A 25 -2.30 10.82 -16.30
N ALA A 26 -1.28 11.35 -15.61
CA ALA A 26 -1.49 12.28 -14.49
C ALA A 26 -2.02 13.65 -14.97
N ALA A 27 -1.66 14.00 -16.21
CA ALA A 27 -2.09 15.21 -16.90
C ALA A 27 -3.57 15.16 -17.33
N SER A 28 -4.02 14.06 -17.96
CA SER A 28 -5.45 13.87 -18.25
C SER A 28 -6.29 13.68 -16.98
N HIS A 29 -5.71 13.10 -15.91
CA HIS A 29 -6.38 12.86 -14.63
C HIS A 29 -6.80 14.13 -13.89
N ASN A 30 -5.99 15.20 -13.92
CA ASN A 30 -6.37 16.49 -13.34
C ASN A 30 -7.46 17.19 -14.17
N LEU A 31 -7.52 16.93 -15.48
CA LEU A 31 -8.56 17.50 -16.35
C LEU A 31 -9.95 16.93 -16.04
N ASP A 32 -10.09 15.63 -15.78
CA ASP A 32 -11.38 15.01 -15.47
C ASP A 32 -12.01 15.48 -14.15
N GLU A 33 -11.20 15.90 -13.16
CA GLU A 33 -11.71 16.51 -11.92
C GLU A 33 -11.90 18.02 -12.04
N LEU A 34 -11.17 18.65 -12.96
CA LEU A 34 -11.38 20.04 -13.29
C LEU A 34 -12.66 20.24 -14.09
N LEU A 35 -13.25 19.22 -14.72
CA LEU A 35 -14.47 19.37 -15.53
C LEU A 35 -15.74 18.91 -14.78
N ASP A 36 -16.81 19.69 -14.88
CA ASP A 36 -18.14 19.32 -14.41
C ASP A 36 -18.82 18.34 -15.38
N SER A 37 -20.04 17.93 -15.08
CA SER A 37 -20.80 17.03 -15.95
C SER A 37 -21.14 17.60 -17.33
N ASN A 38 -20.80 18.88 -17.60
CA ASN A 38 -21.05 19.59 -18.85
C ASN A 38 -19.74 19.96 -19.57
N ASP A 39 -18.59 19.38 -19.20
CA ASP A 39 -17.26 19.75 -19.70
C ASP A 39 -16.86 21.22 -19.41
N GLU A 40 -17.36 21.81 -18.32
CA GLU A 40 -16.94 23.14 -17.85
C GLU A 40 -15.96 23.07 -16.67
N LEU A 41 -14.99 23.99 -16.59
CA LEU A 41 -13.99 24.00 -15.51
C LEU A 41 -14.62 24.31 -14.13
N ARG A 42 -14.68 23.33 -13.21
CA ARG A 42 -15.15 23.42 -11.83
C ARG A 42 -14.37 24.42 -10.98
N HIS A 43 -13.05 24.54 -11.19
CA HIS A 43 -12.17 25.37 -10.37
C HIS A 43 -11.10 26.07 -11.22
N VAL A 44 -11.06 27.41 -11.15
CA VAL A 44 -9.96 28.22 -11.70
C VAL A 44 -8.86 28.24 -10.63
N ILE A 45 -7.83 27.40 -10.81
CA ILE A 45 -6.72 27.25 -9.85
C ILE A 45 -5.86 28.52 -9.85
N GLU A 46 -5.57 29.03 -8.65
CA GLU A 46 -4.53 30.05 -8.45
C GLU A 46 -3.17 29.37 -8.56
N LEU A 47 -2.56 29.50 -9.73
CA LEU A 47 -1.28 28.87 -10.08
C LEU A 47 -0.10 29.41 -9.24
N ARG A 48 -0.24 30.42 -8.39
CA ARG A 48 0.92 31.17 -7.87
C ARG A 48 1.87 30.35 -6.98
N GLY A 49 1.38 29.71 -5.92
CA GLY A 49 2.22 28.95 -4.98
C GLY A 49 2.75 27.64 -5.57
N PHE A 50 1.91 26.94 -6.34
CA PHE A 50 2.32 25.75 -7.08
C PHE A 50 3.29 26.09 -8.21
N MET A 51 3.10 27.20 -8.92
CA MET A 51 4.06 27.68 -9.92
C MET A 51 5.35 28.14 -9.28
N ASP A 52 5.36 28.76 -8.09
CA ASP A 52 6.62 29.12 -7.43
C ASP A 52 7.45 27.86 -7.12
N GLU A 53 6.84 26.81 -6.58
CA GLU A 53 7.50 25.51 -6.34
C GLU A 53 7.88 24.78 -7.63
N LEU A 54 7.00 24.79 -8.63
CA LEU A 54 7.21 24.09 -9.91
C LEU A 54 8.18 24.85 -10.82
N LEU A 55 8.26 26.18 -10.72
CA LEU A 55 9.28 27.02 -11.35
C LEU A 55 10.62 26.89 -10.61
N LEU A 56 10.63 26.73 -9.28
CA LEU A 56 11.84 26.39 -8.52
C LEU A 56 12.35 24.99 -8.90
N ASP A 57 11.46 23.99 -9.05
CA ASP A 57 11.81 22.65 -9.50
C ASP A 57 12.23 22.63 -10.98
N LEU A 58 11.52 23.34 -11.88
CA LEU A 58 11.90 23.50 -13.28
C LEU A 58 13.21 24.27 -13.45
N ALA A 59 13.45 25.32 -12.67
CA ALA A 59 14.71 26.06 -12.68
C ALA A 59 15.85 25.18 -12.14
N GLY A 60 15.60 24.41 -11.08
CA GLY A 60 16.54 23.41 -10.56
C GLY A 60 16.87 22.33 -11.59
N ARG A 61 15.86 21.80 -12.29
CA ARG A 61 16.01 20.78 -13.35
C ARG A 61 16.65 21.34 -14.62
N ALA A 62 16.31 22.56 -15.04
CA ALA A 62 16.92 23.22 -16.19
C ALA A 62 18.39 23.58 -15.91
N ALA A 63 18.72 23.98 -14.68
CA ALA A 63 20.11 24.16 -14.25
C ALA A 63 20.86 22.81 -14.25
N LEU A 64 20.22 21.72 -13.82
CA LEU A 64 20.79 20.37 -13.84
C LEU A 64 21.00 19.85 -15.28
N LEU A 65 20.05 20.10 -16.18
CA LEU A 65 20.11 19.76 -17.60
C LEU A 65 21.16 20.60 -18.34
N GLY A 66 21.22 21.91 -18.08
CA GLY A 66 22.26 22.78 -18.60
C GLY A 66 23.66 22.35 -18.14
N ALA A 67 23.80 21.99 -16.87
CA ALA A 67 25.07 21.47 -16.34
C ALA A 67 25.44 20.12 -16.97
N THR A 68 24.49 19.22 -17.21
CA THR A 68 24.77 17.91 -17.82
C THR A 68 25.10 18.01 -19.31
N VAL A 69 24.45 18.88 -20.06
CA VAL A 69 24.79 19.14 -21.48
C VAL A 69 26.15 19.81 -21.60
N ALA A 70 26.45 20.80 -20.76
CA ALA A 70 27.73 21.48 -20.79
C ALA A 70 28.90 20.58 -20.31
N VAL A 71 28.64 19.64 -19.39
CA VAL A 71 29.59 18.57 -19.04
C VAL A 71 29.79 17.60 -20.21
N ALA A 72 28.73 17.26 -20.96
CA ALA A 72 28.83 16.39 -22.13
C ALA A 72 29.64 17.04 -23.26
N ASP A 73 29.40 18.32 -23.57
CA ASP A 73 30.16 19.07 -24.57
C ASP A 73 31.64 19.24 -24.16
N ALA A 74 31.91 19.53 -22.88
CA ALA A 74 33.28 19.66 -22.38
C ALA A 74 34.06 18.33 -22.38
N LEU A 75 33.35 17.20 -22.22
CA LEU A 75 33.92 15.86 -22.37
C LEU A 75 34.17 15.48 -23.84
N GLU A 76 33.45 16.09 -24.78
CA GLU A 76 33.64 15.88 -26.22
C GLU A 76 34.83 16.70 -26.77
N ASP A 77 35.13 17.86 -26.17
CA ASP A 77 36.24 18.76 -26.55
C ASP A 77 37.60 18.47 -25.86
N ASP A 78 37.70 17.39 -25.06
CA ASP A 78 38.95 16.89 -24.44
C ASP A 78 39.72 17.96 -23.61
N ASN A 79 39.02 18.96 -23.07
CA ASN A 79 39.60 20.06 -22.30
C ASN A 79 38.96 20.19 -20.89
N PRO A 80 39.37 19.35 -19.93
CA PRO A 80 38.79 19.30 -18.59
C PRO A 80 39.05 20.55 -17.73
N ASP A 81 40.02 21.40 -18.11
CA ASP A 81 40.38 22.61 -17.37
C ASP A 81 39.46 23.82 -17.70
N ALA A 82 38.61 23.73 -18.73
CA ALA A 82 37.65 24.77 -19.10
C ALA A 82 36.38 24.81 -18.20
N LEU A 83 36.21 23.81 -17.33
CA LEU A 83 35.00 23.64 -16.51
C LEU A 83 34.91 24.58 -15.30
N ASP A 84 35.96 25.31 -14.93
CA ASP A 84 36.08 25.87 -13.57
C ASP A 84 35.70 27.36 -13.41
N GLY A 85 34.80 27.89 -14.24
CA GLY A 85 34.20 29.20 -13.95
C GLY A 85 33.22 29.74 -14.98
N GLU A 86 33.47 29.49 -16.27
CA GLU A 86 32.62 30.01 -17.36
C GLU A 86 31.29 29.25 -17.44
N LEU A 87 31.33 27.96 -17.13
CA LEU A 87 30.19 27.05 -17.12
C LEU A 87 29.25 27.32 -15.93
N LEU A 88 29.83 27.60 -14.76
CA LEU A 88 29.10 28.06 -13.56
C LEU A 88 28.42 29.41 -13.80
N ASN A 89 29.11 30.35 -14.46
CA ASN A 89 28.53 31.65 -14.83
C ASN A 89 27.38 31.48 -15.84
N THR A 90 27.51 30.61 -16.83
CA THR A 90 26.47 30.38 -17.85
C THR A 90 25.20 29.76 -17.25
N VAL A 91 25.37 28.78 -16.33
CA VAL A 91 24.25 28.19 -15.58
C VAL A 91 23.58 29.22 -14.67
N GLN A 92 24.39 30.06 -14.02
CA GLN A 92 23.90 31.12 -13.13
C GLN A 92 23.15 32.21 -13.90
N GLU A 93 23.64 32.62 -15.07
CA GLU A 93 22.95 33.57 -15.96
C GLU A 93 21.64 33.00 -16.51
N GLY A 94 21.62 31.74 -16.92
CA GLY A 94 20.41 31.04 -17.36
C GLY A 94 19.34 30.97 -16.26
N ALA A 95 19.75 30.64 -15.02
CA ALA A 95 18.85 30.62 -13.87
C ALA A 95 18.26 32.01 -13.55
N VAL A 96 19.07 33.08 -13.67
CA VAL A 96 18.61 34.46 -13.47
C VAL A 96 17.60 34.89 -14.54
N VAL A 97 17.79 34.50 -15.80
CA VAL A 97 16.84 34.82 -16.89
C VAL A 97 15.51 34.10 -16.70
N VAL A 98 15.53 32.82 -16.31
CA VAL A 98 14.32 32.04 -16.02
C VAL A 98 13.56 32.63 -14.82
N ALA A 99 14.26 33.00 -13.75
CA ALA A 99 13.66 33.67 -12.59
C ALA A 99 13.06 35.04 -12.94
N ALA A 100 13.69 35.81 -13.83
CA ALA A 100 13.17 37.09 -14.28
C ALA A 100 11.91 36.95 -15.16
N GLN A 101 11.87 35.96 -16.06
CA GLN A 101 10.68 35.66 -16.86
C GLN A 101 9.51 35.16 -16.01
N ALA A 102 9.79 34.32 -15.01
CA ALA A 102 8.81 33.90 -14.02
C ALA A 102 8.18 35.10 -13.29
N GLY A 103 9.01 36.05 -12.82
CA GLY A 103 8.55 37.28 -12.17
C GLY A 103 7.63 38.13 -13.04
N GLN A 104 7.96 38.29 -14.33
CA GLN A 104 7.13 39.05 -15.27
C GLN A 104 5.76 38.40 -15.55
N ILE A 105 5.70 37.06 -15.60
CA ILE A 105 4.44 36.32 -15.76
C ILE A 105 3.57 36.49 -14.51
N LEU A 106 4.18 36.42 -13.32
CA LEU A 106 3.48 36.60 -12.05
C LEU A 106 2.92 38.02 -11.87
N ASP A 107 3.65 39.05 -12.31
CA ASP A 107 3.19 40.44 -12.28
C ASP A 107 2.07 40.72 -13.29
N GLN A 108 2.11 40.10 -14.47
CA GLN A 108 1.02 40.22 -15.45
C GLN A 108 -0.27 39.57 -14.94
N VAL A 109 -0.18 38.39 -14.33
CA VAL A 109 -1.32 37.68 -13.74
C VAL A 109 -1.92 38.43 -12.54
N GLY A 110 -1.09 39.16 -11.77
CA GLY A 110 -1.56 39.95 -10.63
C GLY A 110 -2.34 41.23 -10.97
N SER A 111 -2.31 41.68 -12.24
CA SER A 111 -2.93 42.95 -12.66
C SER A 111 -4.40 42.85 -13.08
N ASP A 112 -4.87 41.64 -13.41
CA ASP A 112 -6.29 41.38 -13.72
C ASP A 112 -7.05 41.01 -12.44
N GLN A 113 -7.66 42.01 -11.80
CA GLN A 113 -8.52 41.87 -10.61
C GLN A 113 -9.87 41.20 -10.92
N THR A 114 -9.88 39.99 -11.45
CA THR A 114 -11.05 39.10 -11.33
C THR A 114 -10.93 38.35 -10.01
N GLY A 115 -11.93 38.48 -9.13
CA GLY A 115 -11.92 38.03 -7.74
C GLY A 115 -11.20 36.69 -7.52
N LEU A 116 -10.01 36.76 -6.95
CA LEU A 116 -9.23 35.61 -6.51
C LEU A 116 -9.99 34.95 -5.34
N VAL A 117 -10.67 33.86 -5.65
CA VAL A 117 -11.21 32.95 -4.65
C VAL A 117 -10.03 32.14 -4.12
N TYR A 118 -9.77 32.24 -2.82
CA TYR A 118 -8.75 31.43 -2.14
C TYR A 118 -9.13 29.95 -2.32
N VAL A 119 -8.42 29.24 -3.20
CA VAL A 119 -8.51 27.79 -3.32
C VAL A 119 -7.53 27.22 -2.29
N GLY A 120 -8.05 26.54 -1.26
CA GLY A 120 -7.23 25.97 -0.20
C GLY A 120 -6.21 24.95 -0.71
N ASP A 121 -5.23 24.60 0.14
CA ASP A 121 -4.24 23.55 -0.17
C ASP A 121 -4.95 22.27 -0.61
N PRO A 122 -4.72 21.78 -1.85
CA PRO A 122 -5.41 20.62 -2.39
C PRO A 122 -5.14 19.35 -1.58
N SER A 123 -4.01 19.26 -0.86
CA SER A 123 -3.72 18.16 0.03
C SER A 123 -4.57 18.18 1.29
N LEU A 124 -4.87 19.37 1.82
CA LEU A 124 -5.77 19.53 2.97
C LEU A 124 -7.22 19.30 2.57
N GLU A 125 -7.62 19.76 1.39
CA GLU A 125 -8.96 19.51 0.86
C GLU A 125 -9.19 18.01 0.62
N ALA A 126 -8.23 17.32 -0.01
CA ALA A 126 -8.21 15.86 -0.14
C ALA A 126 -8.36 15.14 1.21
N LEU A 127 -7.63 15.61 2.24
CA LEU A 127 -7.73 15.05 3.58
C LEU A 127 -9.11 15.29 4.20
N HIS A 128 -9.67 16.50 4.08
CA HIS A 128 -11.01 16.79 4.60
C HIS A 128 -12.07 15.92 3.94
N GLN A 129 -12.05 15.81 2.61
CA GLN A 129 -12.98 14.95 1.87
C GLN A 129 -12.86 13.48 2.27
N LEU A 130 -11.63 12.98 2.47
CA LEU A 130 -11.40 11.63 2.95
C LEU A 130 -11.95 11.43 4.37
N LEU A 131 -11.74 12.39 5.27
CA LEU A 131 -12.24 12.29 6.65
C LEU A 131 -13.77 12.34 6.71
N ASP A 132 -14.41 13.14 5.86
CA ASP A 132 -15.86 13.18 5.76
C ASP A 132 -16.40 11.88 5.15
N LEU A 133 -15.74 11.34 4.12
CA LEU A 133 -16.07 10.06 3.52
C LEU A 133 -15.99 8.92 4.56
N LEU A 134 -14.97 8.90 5.42
CA LEU A 134 -14.79 7.88 6.47
C LEU A 134 -15.83 7.96 7.61
N ARG A 135 -16.59 9.05 7.72
CA ARG A 135 -17.64 9.22 8.76
C ARG A 135 -18.99 8.67 8.31
N VAL A 136 -19.21 8.53 7.01
CA VAL A 136 -20.50 8.09 6.47
C VAL A 136 -20.58 6.57 6.57
N PRO A 137 -21.58 6.00 7.28
CA PRO A 137 -21.79 4.57 7.26
C PRO A 137 -22.15 4.12 5.84
N SER A 138 -21.68 2.94 5.46
CA SER A 138 -21.98 2.35 4.16
C SER A 138 -23.17 1.42 4.31
N ASP A 139 -24.37 1.91 4.04
CA ASP A 139 -25.62 1.16 4.21
C ASP A 139 -26.08 0.50 2.89
N SER A 140 -25.50 0.92 1.76
CA SER A 140 -25.77 0.38 0.43
C SER A 140 -24.51 -0.11 -0.29
N LEU A 141 -24.69 -0.96 -1.32
CA LEU A 141 -23.60 -1.41 -2.18
C LEU A 141 -22.97 -0.23 -2.96
N ALA A 142 -23.78 0.74 -3.40
CA ALA A 142 -23.29 1.91 -4.13
C ALA A 142 -22.37 2.79 -3.26
N GLU A 143 -22.74 3.03 -1.99
CA GLU A 143 -21.89 3.74 -1.04
C GLU A 143 -20.60 2.97 -0.73
N GLU A 144 -20.69 1.64 -0.62
CA GLU A 144 -19.53 0.79 -0.39
C GLU A 144 -18.53 0.88 -1.55
N LEU A 145 -19.03 0.72 -2.77
CA LEU A 145 -18.25 0.86 -4.01
C LEU A 145 -17.59 2.23 -4.07
N ARG A 146 -18.33 3.31 -3.78
CA ARG A 146 -17.81 4.68 -3.73
C ARG A 146 -16.69 4.81 -2.71
N LEU A 147 -16.90 4.33 -1.49
CA LEU A 147 -15.95 4.44 -0.39
C LEU A 147 -14.66 3.68 -0.70
N ILE A 148 -14.75 2.41 -1.10
CA ILE A 148 -13.59 1.58 -1.44
C ILE A 148 -12.82 2.16 -2.62
N ARG A 149 -13.54 2.59 -3.67
CA ARG A 149 -12.96 3.23 -4.85
C ARG A 149 -12.16 4.47 -4.47
N GLN A 150 -12.72 5.34 -3.61
CA GLN A 150 -12.02 6.55 -3.18
C GLN A 150 -10.85 6.22 -2.25
N LEU A 151 -11.01 5.30 -1.30
CA LEU A 151 -9.91 4.88 -0.42
C LEU A 151 -8.72 4.33 -1.21
N ALA A 152 -8.97 3.42 -2.15
CA ALA A 152 -7.93 2.85 -2.99
C ALA A 152 -7.23 3.93 -3.82
N ARG A 153 -7.99 4.89 -4.37
CA ARG A 153 -7.44 6.04 -5.12
C ARG A 153 -6.60 6.93 -4.23
N TYR A 154 -7.12 7.34 -3.07
CA TYR A 154 -6.40 8.21 -2.15
C TYR A 154 -5.10 7.56 -1.68
N ALA A 155 -5.14 6.27 -1.31
CA ALA A 155 -3.97 5.53 -0.87
C ALA A 155 -2.86 5.45 -1.93
N ALA A 156 -3.21 5.28 -3.21
CA ALA A 156 -2.23 5.05 -4.28
C ALA A 156 -1.77 6.32 -5.01
N HIS A 157 -2.65 7.32 -5.17
CA HIS A 157 -2.43 8.42 -6.12
C HIS A 157 -2.61 9.82 -5.53
N CYS A 158 -3.06 9.97 -4.28
CA CYS A 158 -3.21 11.32 -3.71
C CYS A 158 -1.84 11.97 -3.50
N PRO A 159 -1.63 13.24 -3.91
CA PRO A 159 -0.36 13.93 -3.68
C PRO A 159 -0.07 14.14 -2.19
N GLY A 160 -1.12 14.36 -1.38
CA GLY A 160 -1.00 14.58 0.05
C GLY A 160 -0.65 13.32 0.83
N ARG A 161 0.56 13.26 1.40
CA ARG A 161 1.01 12.11 2.21
C ARG A 161 0.07 11.76 3.38
N LEU A 162 -0.56 12.76 4.00
CA LEU A 162 -1.50 12.57 5.11
C LEU A 162 -2.78 11.91 4.62
N ALA A 163 -3.28 12.28 3.44
CA ALA A 163 -4.45 11.63 2.86
C ALA A 163 -4.12 10.18 2.46
N ARG A 164 -2.94 9.91 1.89
CA ARG A 164 -2.50 8.54 1.61
C ARG A 164 -2.40 7.68 2.88
N GLU A 165 -1.76 8.21 3.92
CA GLU A 165 -1.65 7.56 5.24
C GLU A 165 -3.03 7.23 5.82
N ARG A 166 -3.93 8.21 5.86
CA ARG A 166 -5.28 8.02 6.41
C ARG A 166 -6.11 7.06 5.57
N ALA A 167 -5.96 7.07 4.25
CA ALA A 167 -6.67 6.16 3.37
C ALA A 167 -6.25 4.72 3.64
N LEU A 168 -4.95 4.44 3.78
CA LEU A 168 -4.45 3.11 4.13
C LEU A 168 -5.00 2.63 5.47
N LEU A 169 -4.94 3.46 6.52
CA LEU A 169 -5.51 3.09 7.83
C LEU A 169 -7.04 2.86 7.74
N GLY A 170 -7.74 3.67 6.93
CA GLY A 170 -9.18 3.58 6.70
C GLY A 170 -9.61 2.35 5.90
N MET A 171 -8.72 1.77 5.09
CA MET A 171 -8.99 0.53 4.34
C MET A 171 -9.05 -0.71 5.23
N GLY A 172 -8.46 -0.66 6.43
CA GLY A 172 -8.31 -1.80 7.32
C GLY A 172 -9.57 -2.67 7.54
N PRO A 173 -10.69 -2.09 8.00
CA PRO A 173 -11.95 -2.81 8.17
C PRO A 173 -12.45 -3.47 6.88
N TRP A 174 -12.19 -2.86 5.71
CA TRP A 174 -12.58 -3.39 4.41
C TRP A 174 -11.72 -4.55 3.96
N LEU A 175 -10.42 -4.55 4.27
CA LEU A 175 -9.54 -5.70 4.02
C LEU A 175 -10.05 -6.94 4.75
N LEU A 176 -10.49 -6.77 6.01
CA LEU A 176 -11.08 -7.86 6.79
C LEU A 176 -12.45 -8.28 6.24
N LYS A 177 -13.36 -7.32 6.01
CA LYS A 177 -14.71 -7.59 5.50
C LYS A 177 -14.69 -8.35 4.17
N LEU A 178 -13.74 -8.00 3.30
CA LEU A 178 -13.61 -8.56 1.97
C LEU A 178 -12.58 -9.69 1.89
N GLU A 179 -12.01 -10.14 3.02
CA GLU A 179 -11.05 -11.25 3.05
C GLU A 179 -9.90 -11.07 2.05
N VAL A 180 -9.34 -9.85 1.99
CA VAL A 180 -8.16 -9.59 1.14
C VAL A 180 -6.98 -10.37 1.73
N SER A 181 -6.45 -11.30 0.94
CA SER A 181 -5.45 -12.27 1.43
C SER A 181 -4.03 -11.73 1.43
N ALA A 182 -3.67 -10.87 0.48
CA ALA A 182 -2.34 -10.29 0.35
C ALA A 182 -2.36 -8.97 -0.43
N PRO A 183 -1.35 -8.09 -0.25
CA PRO A 183 -1.11 -6.98 -1.15
C PRO A 183 -0.80 -7.48 -2.56
N SER A 184 -1.04 -6.64 -3.56
CA SER A 184 -0.82 -6.99 -4.96
C SER A 184 -0.01 -5.91 -5.69
N ASP A 185 0.82 -6.33 -6.63
CA ASP A 185 1.45 -5.45 -7.61
C ASP A 185 0.44 -5.12 -8.72
N PRO A 186 0.48 -3.89 -9.29
CA PRO A 186 -0.27 -3.64 -10.52
C PRO A 186 0.18 -4.62 -11.62
N PRO A 187 -0.72 -5.01 -12.54
CA PRO A 187 -0.35 -5.88 -13.66
C PRO A 187 0.76 -5.23 -14.49
N ARG A 188 1.65 -6.06 -15.04
CA ARG A 188 2.78 -5.55 -15.85
C ARG A 188 2.32 -4.89 -17.14
N VAL A 189 1.25 -5.43 -17.71
CA VAL A 189 0.62 -4.92 -18.93
C VAL A 189 -0.87 -4.77 -18.61
N PRO A 190 -1.27 -3.62 -18.03
CA PRO A 190 -2.68 -3.37 -17.79
C PRO A 190 -3.46 -3.32 -19.10
N ALA A 191 -4.75 -3.62 -19.03
CA ALA A 191 -5.67 -3.38 -20.11
C ALA A 191 -5.65 -1.91 -20.54
N GLU A 192 -5.64 -1.68 -21.85
CA GLU A 192 -5.77 -0.34 -22.42
C GLU A 192 -7.14 0.25 -22.07
N GLU A 193 -7.21 1.58 -21.97
CA GLU A 193 -8.43 2.28 -21.59
C GLU A 193 -9.61 1.97 -22.52
N GLU A 194 -9.35 1.86 -23.82
CA GLU A 194 -10.36 1.52 -24.82
C GLU A 194 -10.96 0.13 -24.58
N ASP A 195 -10.15 -0.85 -24.23
CA ASP A 195 -10.62 -2.21 -23.91
C ASP A 195 -11.51 -2.21 -22.67
N VAL A 196 -11.11 -1.46 -21.62
CA VAL A 196 -11.89 -1.32 -20.40
C VAL A 196 -13.25 -0.68 -20.70
N LEU A 197 -13.28 0.35 -21.55
CA LEU A 197 -14.53 1.00 -21.97
C LEU A 197 -15.42 0.07 -22.79
N VAL A 198 -14.86 -0.77 -23.67
CA VAL A 198 -15.62 -1.75 -24.44
C VAL A 198 -16.27 -2.77 -23.50
N LEU A 199 -15.51 -3.35 -22.57
CA LEU A 199 -16.02 -4.32 -21.58
C LEU A 199 -17.10 -3.70 -20.69
N LEU A 200 -16.89 -2.47 -20.24
CA LEU A 200 -17.89 -1.75 -19.45
C LEU A 200 -19.19 -1.51 -20.21
N ARG A 201 -19.12 -1.11 -21.48
CA ARG A 201 -20.31 -0.93 -22.30
C ARG A 201 -21.04 -2.26 -22.50
N GLN A 202 -20.32 -3.34 -22.76
CA GLN A 202 -20.91 -4.68 -22.89
C GLN A 202 -21.64 -5.10 -21.61
N PHE A 203 -21.00 -4.92 -20.45
CA PHE A 203 -21.62 -5.20 -19.15
C PHE A 203 -22.87 -4.35 -18.89
N ILE A 204 -22.81 -3.04 -19.14
CA ILE A 204 -23.96 -2.14 -18.93
C ILE A 204 -25.11 -2.46 -19.88
N THR A 205 -24.83 -2.75 -21.15
CA THR A 205 -25.84 -3.17 -22.12
C THR A 205 -26.50 -4.46 -21.68
N ALA A 206 -25.70 -5.49 -21.36
CA ALA A 206 -26.21 -6.78 -20.88
C ALA A 206 -27.02 -6.62 -19.58
N TRP A 207 -26.59 -5.74 -18.67
CA TRP A 207 -27.35 -5.40 -17.47
C TRP A 207 -28.71 -4.78 -17.79
N SER A 208 -28.76 -3.89 -18.78
CA SER A 208 -30.02 -3.24 -19.17
C SER A 208 -31.00 -4.16 -19.89
N GLU A 209 -30.50 -5.19 -20.58
CA GLU A 209 -31.28 -6.15 -21.38
C GLU A 209 -31.61 -7.45 -20.62
N ALA A 210 -30.88 -7.74 -19.53
CA ALA A 210 -31.06 -8.96 -18.72
C ALA A 210 -32.49 -9.25 -18.26
N PRO A 211 -33.34 -8.26 -17.89
CA PRO A 211 -34.74 -8.54 -17.55
C PRO A 211 -35.54 -9.21 -18.67
N ASP A 212 -35.17 -8.97 -19.93
CA ASP A 212 -35.89 -9.43 -21.12
C ASP A 212 -35.23 -10.66 -21.77
N GLU A 213 -33.89 -10.72 -21.78
CA GLU A 213 -33.11 -11.78 -22.47
C GLU A 213 -32.56 -12.87 -21.53
N GLY A 214 -32.74 -12.71 -20.22
CA GLY A 214 -32.20 -13.60 -19.20
C GLY A 214 -30.73 -13.30 -18.84
N ASN A 215 -30.26 -13.89 -17.74
CA ASN A 215 -28.99 -13.50 -17.10
C ASN A 215 -27.71 -14.08 -17.75
N GLN A 216 -27.82 -14.85 -18.85
CA GLN A 216 -26.65 -15.52 -19.45
C GLN A 216 -25.67 -14.52 -20.09
N ASN A 217 -26.18 -13.55 -20.85
CA ASN A 217 -25.35 -12.51 -21.47
C ASN A 217 -24.68 -11.63 -20.39
N LEU A 218 -25.43 -11.33 -19.32
CA LEU A 218 -24.90 -10.60 -18.18
C LEU A 218 -23.77 -11.37 -17.49
N GLN A 219 -23.94 -12.66 -17.22
CA GLN A 219 -22.90 -13.50 -16.61
C GLN A 219 -21.64 -13.56 -17.49
N ALA A 220 -21.79 -13.76 -18.81
CA ALA A 220 -20.65 -13.79 -19.72
C ALA A 220 -19.87 -12.46 -19.70
N SER A 221 -20.57 -11.33 -19.77
CA SER A 221 -19.92 -10.00 -19.69
C SER A 221 -19.28 -9.72 -18.32
N ALA A 222 -19.84 -10.29 -17.25
CA ALA A 222 -19.26 -10.20 -15.91
C ALA A 222 -17.95 -10.99 -15.82
N ASP A 223 -17.93 -12.20 -16.36
CA ASP A 223 -16.74 -13.06 -16.38
C ASP A 223 -15.63 -12.40 -17.22
N ASP A 224 -15.95 -11.87 -18.40
CA ASP A 224 -15.00 -11.13 -19.26
C ASP A 224 -14.36 -9.92 -18.54
N LEU A 225 -15.17 -9.19 -17.76
CA LEU A 225 -14.69 -8.06 -16.97
C LEU A 225 -13.78 -8.49 -15.81
N LEU A 226 -14.08 -9.62 -15.16
CA LEU A 226 -13.30 -10.16 -14.05
C LEU A 226 -11.97 -10.76 -14.50
N ASP A 227 -11.93 -11.38 -15.68
CA ASP A 227 -10.74 -11.99 -16.26
C ASP A 227 -9.73 -10.95 -16.78
N ARG A 228 -10.13 -9.68 -16.93
CA ARG A 228 -9.26 -8.63 -17.43
C ARG A 228 -8.19 -8.20 -16.41
N GLU A 229 -6.96 -8.02 -16.88
CA GLU A 229 -5.86 -7.43 -16.10
C GLU A 229 -6.03 -5.91 -15.98
N LEU A 230 -6.77 -5.46 -14.97
CA LEU A 230 -6.97 -4.05 -14.66
C LEU A 230 -5.93 -3.57 -13.66
N ASP A 231 -5.36 -2.38 -13.88
CA ASP A 231 -4.65 -1.62 -12.85
C ASP A 231 -5.63 -0.84 -11.95
N LEU A 232 -5.10 -0.05 -11.01
CA LEU A 232 -5.92 0.76 -10.10
C LEU A 232 -6.80 1.78 -10.84
N GLN A 233 -6.34 2.34 -11.96
CA GLN A 233 -7.13 3.30 -12.73
C GLN A 233 -8.27 2.62 -13.48
N GLY A 234 -8.01 1.47 -14.10
CA GLY A 234 -9.04 0.62 -14.71
C GLY A 234 -10.07 0.17 -13.67
N LEU A 235 -9.61 -0.32 -12.51
CA LEU A 235 -10.49 -0.69 -11.39
C LEU A 235 -11.33 0.49 -10.91
N TRP A 236 -10.76 1.69 -10.80
CA TRP A 236 -11.49 2.89 -10.41
C TRP A 236 -12.63 3.23 -11.38
N ARG A 237 -12.35 3.21 -12.70
CA ARG A 237 -13.37 3.45 -13.74
C ARG A 237 -14.48 2.41 -13.65
N VAL A 238 -14.12 1.14 -13.50
CA VAL A 238 -15.08 0.05 -13.43
C VAL A 238 -15.94 0.13 -12.17
N LEU A 239 -15.33 0.33 -11.00
CA LEU A 239 -16.06 0.47 -9.73
C LEU A 239 -17.00 1.69 -9.75
N LYS A 240 -16.63 2.79 -10.43
CA LYS A 240 -17.51 3.95 -10.62
C LYS A 240 -18.72 3.62 -11.49
N ALA A 241 -18.53 2.83 -12.55
CA ALA A 241 -19.65 2.36 -13.38
C ALA A 241 -20.57 1.42 -12.60
N LEU A 242 -20.01 0.48 -11.82
CA LEU A 242 -20.78 -0.43 -10.97
C LEU A 242 -21.52 0.32 -9.85
N GLU A 243 -20.93 1.39 -9.31
CA GLU A 243 -21.60 2.29 -8.35
C GLU A 243 -22.89 2.86 -8.95
N ALA A 244 -22.83 3.39 -10.18
CA ALA A 244 -24.00 3.93 -10.88
C ALA A 244 -25.05 2.84 -11.21
N VAL A 245 -24.60 1.62 -11.53
CA VAL A 245 -25.49 0.47 -11.75
C VAL A 245 -26.19 0.06 -10.45
N ALA A 246 -25.47 0.03 -9.33
CA ALA A 246 -26.00 -0.34 -8.02
C ALA A 246 -26.98 0.70 -7.46
N ASP A 247 -26.80 1.97 -7.80
CA ASP A 247 -27.70 3.07 -7.42
C ASP A 247 -29.00 3.09 -8.23
N GLY A 248 -29.04 2.36 -9.36
CA GLY A 248 -30.20 2.32 -10.24
C GLY A 248 -31.29 1.32 -9.79
N ASP A 249 -32.56 1.73 -9.90
CA ASP A 249 -33.74 0.91 -9.55
C ASP A 249 -34.03 -0.28 -10.51
N LYS A 250 -33.16 -0.54 -11.49
CA LYS A 250 -33.40 -1.55 -12.54
C LYS A 250 -32.98 -2.97 -12.15
N ALA A 251 -32.37 -3.16 -10.98
CA ALA A 251 -31.83 -4.44 -10.55
C ALA A 251 -32.94 -5.42 -10.13
N THR A 252 -33.13 -6.51 -10.87
CA THR A 252 -33.95 -7.63 -10.40
C THR A 252 -33.23 -8.45 -9.32
N GLU A 253 -33.96 -9.21 -8.50
CA GLU A 253 -33.35 -10.07 -7.45
C GLU A 253 -32.37 -11.11 -8.01
N GLU A 254 -32.57 -11.55 -9.25
CA GLU A 254 -31.70 -12.54 -9.91
C GLU A 254 -30.40 -11.93 -10.43
N MET A 255 -30.41 -10.64 -10.80
CA MET A 255 -29.23 -9.91 -11.29
C MET A 255 -28.31 -9.46 -10.15
N LYS A 256 -28.88 -9.19 -8.97
CA LYS A 256 -28.12 -8.70 -7.80
C LYS A 256 -26.93 -9.60 -7.45
N PRO A 257 -27.05 -10.94 -7.34
CA PRO A 257 -25.90 -11.81 -7.06
C PRO A 257 -24.72 -11.61 -8.00
N ILE A 258 -24.96 -11.41 -9.29
CA ILE A 258 -23.92 -11.20 -10.30
C ILE A 258 -23.21 -9.86 -10.05
N LEU A 259 -23.97 -8.78 -9.85
CA LEU A 259 -23.40 -7.47 -9.51
C LEU A 259 -22.57 -7.53 -8.23
N PHE A 260 -23.09 -8.17 -7.17
CA PHE A 260 -22.38 -8.34 -5.91
C PHE A 260 -21.08 -9.13 -6.10
N GLN A 261 -21.09 -10.24 -6.86
CA GLN A 261 -19.89 -11.03 -7.12
C GLN A 261 -18.81 -10.20 -7.85
N VAL A 262 -19.20 -9.47 -8.89
CA VAL A 262 -18.29 -8.63 -9.67
C VAL A 262 -17.72 -7.52 -8.80
N ALA A 263 -18.58 -6.76 -8.13
CA ALA A 263 -18.22 -5.68 -7.22
C ALA A 263 -17.19 -6.16 -6.17
N ARG A 264 -17.52 -7.22 -5.43
CA ARG A 264 -16.67 -7.78 -4.37
C ARG A 264 -15.30 -8.21 -4.87
N THR A 265 -15.24 -8.80 -6.05
CA THR A 265 -13.97 -9.26 -6.63
C THR A 265 -13.09 -8.10 -7.05
N LEU A 266 -13.67 -7.07 -7.66
CA LEU A 266 -12.93 -5.87 -8.07
C LEU A 266 -12.54 -4.99 -6.88
N GLU A 267 -13.38 -4.87 -5.85
CA GLU A 267 -13.06 -4.20 -4.58
C GLU A 267 -11.85 -4.85 -3.91
N ARG A 268 -11.82 -6.19 -3.81
CA ARG A 268 -10.67 -6.93 -3.27
C ARG A 268 -9.38 -6.63 -4.04
N ARG A 269 -9.44 -6.65 -5.37
CA ARG A 269 -8.30 -6.32 -6.23
C ARG A 269 -7.83 -4.87 -6.02
N ALA A 270 -8.76 -3.92 -5.95
CA ALA A 270 -8.44 -2.51 -5.74
C ALA A 270 -7.77 -2.27 -4.38
N LEU A 271 -8.31 -2.86 -3.31
CA LEU A 271 -7.71 -2.74 -1.98
C LEU A 271 -6.34 -3.43 -1.90
N ALA A 272 -6.18 -4.62 -2.49
CA ALA A 272 -4.91 -5.33 -2.54
C ALA A 272 -3.81 -4.51 -3.27
N MET A 273 -4.15 -3.94 -4.42
CA MET A 273 -3.22 -3.09 -5.20
C MET A 273 -2.91 -1.77 -4.49
N ALA A 274 -3.90 -1.13 -3.86
CA ALA A 274 -3.70 0.09 -3.10
C ALA A 274 -2.81 -0.14 -1.87
N LEU A 275 -3.00 -1.26 -1.16
CA LEU A 275 -2.09 -1.64 -0.07
C LEU A 275 -0.67 -1.93 -0.59
N GLY A 276 -0.54 -2.65 -1.70
CA GLY A 276 0.75 -2.88 -2.36
C GLY A 276 1.44 -1.58 -2.77
N SER A 277 0.68 -0.61 -3.28
CA SER A 277 1.18 0.74 -3.57
C SER A 277 1.68 1.45 -2.31
N GLY A 278 0.92 1.40 -1.22
CA GLY A 278 1.31 1.99 0.06
C GLY A 278 2.58 1.38 0.67
N LEU A 279 2.77 0.06 0.54
CA LEU A 279 4.00 -0.62 0.99
C LEU A 279 5.24 -0.22 0.18
N ARG A 280 5.04 0.24 -1.06
CA ARG A 280 6.07 0.73 -1.98
C ARG A 280 6.16 2.26 -2.05
N ASP A 281 5.39 2.98 -1.25
CA ASP A 281 5.38 4.45 -1.27
C ASP A 281 6.77 4.99 -0.93
N PHE A 282 7.14 6.16 -1.45
CA PHE A 282 8.43 6.78 -1.16
C PHE A 282 8.45 7.42 0.23
N ASP A 283 7.31 7.86 0.76
CA ASP A 283 7.19 8.50 2.06
C ASP A 283 7.13 7.44 3.19
N PRO A 284 8.07 7.46 4.16
CA PRO A 284 8.08 6.51 5.27
C PRO A 284 6.79 6.51 6.11
N LEU A 285 6.07 7.63 6.19
CA LEU A 285 4.80 7.70 6.92
C LEU A 285 3.73 6.83 6.26
N VAL A 286 3.64 6.89 4.94
CA VAL A 286 2.67 6.13 4.16
C VAL A 286 3.01 4.64 4.21
N ARG A 287 4.29 4.28 4.04
CA ARG A 287 4.76 2.89 4.22
C ARG A 287 4.46 2.35 5.61
N ALA A 288 4.71 3.15 6.66
CA ALA A 288 4.46 2.73 8.03
C ALA A 288 2.97 2.48 8.30
N ALA A 289 2.07 3.28 7.71
CA ALA A 289 0.63 3.07 7.77
C ALA A 289 0.17 1.85 6.98
N ALA A 290 0.78 1.58 5.82
CA ALA A 290 0.55 0.35 5.05
C ALA A 290 0.97 -0.89 5.86
N MET A 291 2.13 -0.86 6.51
CA MET A 291 2.58 -1.94 7.40
C MET A 291 1.65 -2.14 8.58
N GLU A 292 1.24 -1.07 9.26
CA GLU A 292 0.28 -1.14 10.37
C GLU A 292 -1.03 -1.77 9.92
N THR A 293 -1.55 -1.35 8.77
CA THR A 293 -2.77 -1.88 8.19
C THR A 293 -2.61 -3.37 7.85
N GLY A 294 -1.54 -3.75 7.18
CA GLY A 294 -1.28 -5.14 6.83
C GLY A 294 -1.14 -6.05 8.05
N MET A 295 -0.37 -5.64 9.06
CA MET A 295 -0.18 -6.41 10.29
C MET A 295 -1.49 -6.61 11.06
N ARG A 296 -2.37 -5.62 11.04
CA ARG A 296 -3.63 -5.66 11.79
C ARG A 296 -4.70 -6.52 11.11
N TYR A 297 -4.69 -6.61 9.78
CA TYR A 297 -5.82 -7.19 9.04
C TYR A 297 -5.48 -8.37 8.13
N LEU A 298 -4.21 -8.59 7.75
CA LEU A 298 -3.79 -9.73 6.89
C LEU A 298 -3.29 -10.94 7.68
N GLY A 299 -3.25 -10.86 9.00
CA GLY A 299 -2.99 -11.98 9.89
C GLY A 299 -1.51 -12.32 10.11
N PRO A 300 -1.23 -13.48 10.76
CA PRO A 300 0.10 -13.80 11.27
C PRO A 300 1.18 -13.96 10.20
N GLY A 301 0.80 -14.42 9.00
CA GLY A 301 1.74 -14.56 7.88
C GLY A 301 2.38 -13.22 7.51
N PHE A 302 1.57 -12.17 7.44
CA PHE A 302 2.03 -10.81 7.15
C PHE A 302 2.90 -10.27 8.29
N VAL A 303 2.51 -10.49 9.55
CA VAL A 303 3.31 -10.08 10.73
C VAL A 303 4.70 -10.72 10.70
N LEU A 304 4.81 -12.01 10.40
CA LEU A 304 6.10 -12.69 10.34
C LEU A 304 6.97 -12.17 9.19
N GLU A 305 6.39 -11.86 8.04
CA GLU A 305 7.12 -11.25 6.93
C GLU A 305 7.55 -9.81 7.24
N ALA A 306 6.69 -9.03 7.91
CA ALA A 306 7.00 -7.67 8.34
C ALA A 306 8.17 -7.67 9.34
N LEU A 307 8.19 -8.63 10.27
CA LEU A 307 9.33 -8.81 11.18
C LEU A 307 10.59 -9.23 10.44
N ASP A 308 10.49 -10.15 9.49
CA ASP A 308 11.64 -10.55 8.68
C ASP A 308 12.19 -9.36 7.86
N SER A 309 11.32 -8.43 7.43
CA SER A 309 11.73 -7.19 6.73
C SER A 309 12.52 -6.20 7.61
N LEU A 310 12.42 -6.29 8.94
CA LEU A 310 13.23 -5.48 9.88
C LEU A 310 14.68 -5.97 9.98
N THR A 311 14.96 -7.19 9.50
CA THR A 311 16.33 -7.71 9.53
C THR A 311 17.14 -6.97 8.46
N PRO A 312 18.28 -6.35 8.82
CA PRO A 312 19.13 -5.68 7.84
C PRO A 312 19.46 -6.64 6.70
N SER A 313 19.13 -6.24 5.47
CA SER A 313 19.40 -7.07 4.31
C SER A 313 20.89 -7.30 4.18
N GLN A 314 21.32 -8.55 4.34
CA GLN A 314 22.62 -8.95 3.82
C GLN A 314 22.43 -9.24 2.35
N PRO A 315 23.08 -8.49 1.44
CA PRO A 315 23.11 -8.88 0.04
C PRO A 315 23.72 -10.29 -0.03
N ASP A 316 23.16 -11.14 -0.89
CA ASP A 316 23.75 -12.44 -1.19
C ASP A 316 25.13 -12.28 -1.84
N SER A 317 25.80 -13.39 -2.11
CA SER A 317 27.11 -13.40 -2.77
C SER A 317 27.11 -12.76 -4.17
N GLN A 318 25.94 -12.43 -4.73
CA GLN A 318 25.75 -11.74 -6.01
C GLN A 318 25.28 -10.29 -5.84
N GLY A 319 25.30 -9.74 -4.62
CA GLY A 319 24.85 -8.38 -4.35
C GLY A 319 23.33 -8.22 -4.34
N ARG A 320 22.56 -9.31 -4.40
CA ARG A 320 21.09 -9.26 -4.45
C ARG A 320 20.53 -9.31 -3.06
N VAL A 321 19.61 -8.40 -2.77
CA VAL A 321 18.79 -8.48 -1.58
C VAL A 321 17.69 -9.51 -1.84
N ALA A 322 17.69 -10.61 -1.10
CA ALA A 322 16.66 -11.64 -1.22
C ALA A 322 15.28 -11.00 -0.97
N ARG A 323 14.40 -11.03 -1.96
CA ARG A 323 12.99 -10.71 -1.75
C ARG A 323 12.40 -11.81 -0.89
N THR A 324 12.15 -11.53 0.38
CA THR A 324 11.26 -12.36 1.18
C THR A 324 9.85 -12.20 0.60
N ARG A 325 9.28 -13.29 0.08
CA ARG A 325 8.12 -13.99 0.65
C ARG A 325 6.76 -13.46 0.15
N VAL A 326 5.72 -14.19 0.55
CA VAL A 326 4.35 -14.25 0.00
C VAL A 326 3.68 -12.88 -0.14
N TYR A 327 4.00 -11.92 0.73
CA TYR A 327 3.39 -10.60 0.76
C TYR A 327 4.22 -9.52 0.06
N GLY A 328 5.40 -9.87 -0.46
CA GLY A 328 6.25 -8.98 -1.25
C GLY A 328 6.87 -7.83 -0.47
N LEU A 329 7.07 -7.97 0.84
CA LEU A 329 7.61 -6.90 1.67
C LEU A 329 9.09 -6.65 1.37
N PHE A 330 9.43 -5.38 1.17
CA PHE A 330 10.82 -4.95 0.97
C PHE A 330 11.52 -4.87 2.32
N PRO A 331 12.79 -5.28 2.39
CA PRO A 331 13.56 -5.05 3.59
C PRO A 331 13.72 -3.56 3.88
N ILE A 332 13.65 -3.25 5.16
CA ILE A 332 13.67 -1.89 5.64
C ILE A 332 15.08 -1.32 5.49
N VAL A 333 15.18 -0.14 4.88
CA VAL A 333 16.46 0.53 4.63
C VAL A 333 16.82 1.49 5.78
N PRO A 334 18.11 1.81 5.99
CA PRO A 334 18.52 2.82 6.97
C PRO A 334 17.76 4.14 6.75
N GLY A 335 17.25 4.74 7.83
CA GLY A 335 16.44 5.96 7.79
C GLY A 335 14.92 5.75 7.87
N GLU A 336 14.44 4.50 7.80
CA GLU A 336 13.02 4.16 7.92
C GLU A 336 12.56 3.90 9.37
N GLY A 337 13.09 4.66 10.33
CA GLY A 337 12.80 4.47 11.75
C GLY A 337 11.30 4.45 12.09
N LEU A 338 10.49 5.25 11.37
CA LEU A 338 9.03 5.27 11.56
C LEU A 338 8.35 3.94 11.19
N VAL A 339 8.81 3.26 10.14
CA VAL A 339 8.28 1.94 9.74
C VAL A 339 8.63 0.91 10.82
N VAL A 340 9.89 0.90 11.27
CA VAL A 340 10.37 0.04 12.36
C VAL A 340 9.53 0.25 13.63
N GLN A 341 9.33 1.51 14.03
CA GLN A 341 8.51 1.87 15.18
C GLN A 341 7.08 1.34 15.06
N ARG A 342 6.42 1.51 13.89
CA ARG A 342 5.04 1.03 13.71
C ARG A 342 4.95 -0.49 13.76
N VAL A 343 5.87 -1.21 13.13
CA VAL A 343 5.88 -2.69 13.19
C VAL A 343 6.02 -3.16 14.64
N LEU A 344 6.95 -2.57 15.39
CA LEU A 344 7.19 -2.94 16.79
C LEU A 344 6.05 -2.52 17.72
N ASP A 345 5.43 -1.37 17.50
CA ASP A 345 4.28 -0.90 18.29
C ASP A 345 3.05 -1.76 18.03
N GLN A 346 2.81 -2.20 16.79
CA GLN A 346 1.76 -3.17 16.49
C GLN A 346 2.04 -4.54 17.11
N LEU A 347 3.30 -4.99 17.09
CA LEU A 347 3.71 -6.22 17.78
C LEU A 347 3.50 -6.12 19.30
N ALA A 348 3.75 -4.95 19.89
CA ALA A 348 3.51 -4.71 21.31
C ALA A 348 2.01 -4.70 21.66
N ALA A 349 1.16 -4.19 20.76
CA ALA A 349 -0.27 -4.07 20.98
C ALA A 349 -1.03 -5.39 20.72
N GLY A 350 -0.69 -6.10 19.63
CA GLY A 350 -1.36 -7.32 19.20
C GLY A 350 -0.70 -8.62 19.66
N GLY A 351 0.57 -8.56 20.07
CA GLY A 351 1.38 -9.74 20.37
C GLY A 351 1.75 -10.53 19.11
N LEU A 352 2.25 -11.75 19.33
CA LEU A 352 2.58 -12.70 18.27
C LEU A 352 1.55 -13.84 18.30
N ASP A 353 0.45 -13.67 17.59
CA ASP A 353 -0.60 -14.69 17.47
C ASP A 353 -0.14 -15.83 16.54
N LEU A 354 0.67 -16.74 17.07
CA LEU A 354 1.08 -17.94 16.36
C LEU A 354 -0.03 -18.98 16.49
N SER A 355 -0.60 -19.38 15.34
CA SER A 355 -1.70 -20.35 15.26
C SER A 355 -1.46 -21.58 16.16
N ALA A 356 -2.53 -22.01 16.85
CA ALA A 356 -2.56 -23.22 17.65
C ALA A 356 -2.32 -24.50 16.83
N ASP A 357 -2.54 -24.44 15.52
CA ASP A 357 -2.32 -25.55 14.58
C ASP A 357 -0.88 -25.62 14.07
N MET A 358 -0.06 -24.59 14.35
CA MET A 358 1.36 -24.61 14.01
C MET A 358 2.08 -25.66 14.85
N ASP A 359 2.96 -26.43 14.21
CA ASP A 359 3.87 -27.37 14.88
C ASP A 359 4.53 -26.73 16.13
N PRO A 360 4.51 -27.39 17.30
CA PRO A 360 5.02 -26.81 18.54
C PRO A 360 6.49 -26.37 18.46
N ASP A 361 7.33 -27.13 17.76
CA ASP A 361 8.74 -26.79 17.59
C ASP A 361 8.91 -25.60 16.64
N LEU A 362 8.17 -25.54 15.53
CA LEU A 362 8.13 -24.38 14.66
C LEU A 362 7.63 -23.11 15.39
N ARG A 363 6.59 -23.24 16.22
CA ARG A 363 6.05 -22.14 17.03
C ARG A 363 7.09 -21.62 18.02
N LYS A 364 7.74 -22.52 18.74
CA LYS A 364 8.83 -22.22 19.69
C LYS A 364 9.99 -21.52 18.98
N ASN A 365 10.45 -22.07 17.86
CA ASN A 365 11.54 -21.49 17.07
C ASN A 365 11.18 -20.12 16.50
N THR A 366 9.95 -19.94 16.03
CA THR A 366 9.45 -18.66 15.54
C THR A 366 9.44 -17.61 16.66
N ARG A 367 8.92 -17.95 17.84
CA ARG A 367 8.97 -17.08 19.02
C ARG A 367 10.40 -16.70 19.40
N LEU A 368 11.32 -17.67 19.45
CA LEU A 368 12.72 -17.41 19.75
C LEU A 368 13.38 -16.48 18.72
N ARG A 369 13.09 -16.67 17.43
CA ARG A 369 13.58 -15.82 16.34
C ARG A 369 13.08 -14.39 16.48
N VAL A 370 11.78 -14.20 16.73
CA VAL A 370 11.17 -12.88 16.93
C VAL A 370 11.76 -12.18 18.16
N LEU A 371 11.86 -12.87 19.30
CA LEU A 371 12.49 -12.30 20.49
C LEU A 371 13.95 -11.90 20.22
N SER A 372 14.72 -12.75 19.55
CA SER A 372 16.11 -12.44 19.16
C SER A 372 16.22 -11.18 18.31
N LEU A 373 15.32 -11.04 17.32
CA LEU A 373 15.27 -9.87 16.45
C LEU A 373 14.96 -8.60 17.22
N VAL A 374 13.91 -8.60 18.04
CA VAL A 374 13.50 -7.40 18.80
C VAL A 374 14.59 -7.01 19.81
N ILE A 375 15.25 -8.00 20.44
CA ILE A 375 16.44 -7.80 21.27
C ILE A 375 17.56 -7.12 20.47
N ALA A 376 17.90 -7.65 19.29
CA ALA A 376 18.94 -7.07 18.44
C ALA A 376 18.63 -5.61 18.04
N ILE A 377 17.39 -5.32 17.63
CA ILE A 377 16.93 -3.96 17.29
C ILE A 377 17.07 -3.03 18.48
N SER A 378 16.67 -3.46 19.68
CA SER A 378 16.75 -2.63 20.88
C SER A 378 18.17 -2.20 21.26
N TYR A 379 19.19 -2.84 20.69
CA TYR A 379 20.60 -2.67 21.07
C TYR A 379 21.49 -2.09 20.00
N ASP A 380 21.09 -2.19 18.73
CA ASP A 380 21.87 -1.68 17.62
C ASP A 380 21.71 -0.17 17.52
N MET A 381 22.66 0.53 18.15
CA MET A 381 22.74 1.99 18.16
C MET A 381 23.21 2.59 16.83
N VAL A 382 23.74 1.76 15.93
CA VAL A 382 24.28 2.19 14.64
C VAL A 382 23.17 2.21 13.59
N THR A 383 22.35 1.17 13.57
CA THR A 383 21.31 0.99 12.54
C THR A 383 19.98 1.65 12.92
N PHE A 384 19.60 1.62 14.20
CA PHE A 384 18.27 2.06 14.64
C PHE A 384 18.32 3.31 15.52
N ASP A 385 17.41 4.24 15.27
CA ASP A 385 17.23 5.45 16.08
C ASP A 385 16.70 5.14 17.50
N GLU A 386 16.77 6.12 18.39
CA GLU A 386 16.36 5.95 19.79
C GLU A 386 14.88 5.56 19.93
N ALA A 387 14.01 6.11 19.08
CA ALA A 387 12.58 5.84 19.11
C ALA A 387 12.26 4.39 18.70
N SER A 388 12.93 3.86 17.67
CA SER A 388 12.82 2.46 17.24
C SER A 388 13.29 1.50 18.33
N ARG A 389 14.40 1.83 19.00
CA ARG A 389 14.90 1.03 20.14
C ARG A 389 13.94 1.06 21.33
N ALA A 390 13.31 2.21 21.61
CA ALA A 390 12.29 2.31 22.65
C ALA A 390 11.03 1.50 22.33
N SER A 391 10.58 1.51 21.06
CA SER A 391 9.51 0.63 20.59
C SER A 391 9.88 -0.85 20.70
N ALA A 392 11.12 -1.23 20.40
CA ALA A 392 11.60 -2.59 20.57
C ALA A 392 11.51 -3.06 22.04
N LEU A 393 11.93 -2.23 23.00
CA LEU A 393 11.80 -2.55 24.42
C LEU A 393 10.34 -2.70 24.88
N ARG A 394 9.42 -1.89 24.33
CA ARG A 394 7.97 -2.04 24.57
C ARG A 394 7.46 -3.38 24.02
N ALA A 395 7.84 -3.72 22.80
CA ALA A 395 7.49 -5.00 22.17
C ALA A 395 8.05 -6.19 22.97
N LEU A 396 9.28 -6.13 23.47
CA LEU A 396 9.84 -7.19 24.34
C LEU A 396 9.03 -7.39 25.60
N THR A 397 8.64 -6.29 26.25
CA THR A 397 7.84 -6.35 27.49
C THR A 397 6.49 -6.99 27.24
N ALA A 398 5.87 -6.76 26.08
CA ALA A 398 4.61 -7.38 25.69
C ALA A 398 4.78 -8.87 25.30
N LEU A 399 5.82 -9.20 24.54
CA LEU A 399 6.05 -10.57 24.03
C LEU A 399 6.59 -11.54 25.10
N ALA A 400 7.34 -11.02 26.07
CA ALA A 400 7.95 -11.78 27.15
C ALA A 400 7.62 -11.11 28.50
N PRO A 401 6.37 -11.23 28.99
CA PRO A 401 5.96 -10.67 30.28
C PRO A 401 6.75 -11.26 31.47
N GLU A 402 7.36 -12.43 31.30
CA GLU A 402 8.29 -13.07 32.25
C GLU A 402 9.71 -12.45 32.26
N GLY A 403 9.95 -11.48 31.38
CA GLY A 403 11.19 -10.73 31.29
C GLY A 403 11.38 -9.73 32.45
N PRO A 404 12.49 -8.97 32.45
CA PRO A 404 12.80 -8.01 33.51
C PRO A 404 11.81 -6.83 33.59
N GLY A 405 10.98 -6.60 32.55
CA GLY A 405 10.02 -5.47 32.51
C GLY A 405 10.66 -4.08 32.52
N SER A 406 11.99 -4.04 32.44
CA SER A 406 12.82 -2.84 32.55
C SER A 406 13.12 -2.26 31.18
N ARG A 407 13.46 -0.97 31.14
CA ARG A 407 14.02 -0.34 29.92
C ARG A 407 15.54 -0.49 29.82
N ARG A 408 16.16 -1.15 30.79
CA ARG A 408 17.62 -1.35 30.84
C ARG A 408 18.02 -2.52 29.96
N LYS A 409 19.02 -2.24 29.14
CA LYS A 409 19.59 -3.14 28.15
C LYS A 409 20.16 -4.42 28.79
N GLU A 410 20.97 -4.23 29.82
CA GLU A 410 21.79 -5.26 30.44
C GLU A 410 20.93 -6.35 31.09
N GLU A 411 19.77 -5.95 31.62
CA GLU A 411 18.81 -6.84 32.26
C GLU A 411 18.14 -7.76 31.24
N TRP A 412 17.77 -7.24 30.06
CA TRP A 412 17.20 -8.05 28.98
C TRP A 412 18.21 -9.00 28.34
N GLU A 413 19.47 -8.60 28.17
CA GLU A 413 20.52 -9.50 27.68
C GLU A 413 20.80 -10.64 28.67
N ALA A 414 20.91 -10.33 29.96
CA ALA A 414 21.15 -11.33 30.99
C ALA A 414 20.00 -12.34 31.05
N TRP A 415 18.76 -11.84 30.98
CA TRP A 415 17.57 -12.68 30.89
C TRP A 415 17.57 -13.56 29.64
N TRP A 416 17.85 -12.98 28.46
CA TRP A 416 17.83 -13.70 27.19
C TRP A 416 18.84 -14.85 27.14
N ARG A 417 20.06 -14.64 27.65
CA ARG A 417 21.08 -15.71 27.71
C ARG A 417 20.60 -16.92 28.51
N VAL A 418 19.96 -16.69 29.65
CA VAL A 418 19.41 -17.76 30.49
C VAL A 418 18.17 -18.39 29.85
N PHE A 419 17.28 -17.58 29.29
CA PHE A 419 16.05 -18.03 28.65
C PHE A 419 16.33 -18.89 27.41
N ALA A 420 17.19 -18.42 26.49
CA ALA A 420 17.54 -19.13 25.27
C ALA A 420 18.21 -20.48 25.56
N GLN A 421 19.11 -20.55 26.56
CA GLN A 421 19.72 -21.80 27.01
C GLN A 421 18.68 -22.81 27.51
N ARG A 422 17.72 -22.37 28.34
CA ARG A 422 16.63 -23.24 28.84
C ARG A 422 15.71 -23.70 27.71
N ALA A 423 15.40 -22.81 26.78
CA ALA A 423 14.56 -23.13 25.63
C ALA A 423 15.23 -24.17 24.72
N GLN A 424 16.54 -24.07 24.50
CA GLN A 424 17.31 -25.06 23.73
C GLN A 424 17.48 -26.39 24.48
N ALA A 425 17.61 -26.35 25.80
CA ALA A 425 17.85 -27.54 26.64
C ALA A 425 16.59 -28.36 26.97
N SER A 426 15.40 -27.94 26.55
CA SER A 426 14.17 -28.71 26.74
C SER A 426 13.97 -29.66 25.55
N PRO A 427 14.35 -30.95 25.64
CA PRO A 427 14.05 -31.92 24.60
C PRO A 427 12.54 -32.10 24.48
N THR A 428 12.06 -32.19 23.24
CA THR A 428 10.71 -32.65 22.90
C THR A 428 10.58 -34.08 23.44
N ASN A 429 10.01 -34.21 24.65
CA ASN A 429 9.97 -35.50 25.35
C ASN A 429 9.19 -36.51 24.50
N GLY A 430 9.93 -37.56 24.14
CA GLY A 430 9.54 -38.89 23.73
C GLY A 430 8.05 -39.23 23.72
N SER A 431 7.63 -39.75 22.56
CA SER A 431 6.61 -40.79 22.46
C SER A 431 6.67 -41.71 23.70
N PRO A 432 5.54 -41.99 24.37
CA PRO A 432 5.55 -42.90 25.51
C PRO A 432 6.02 -44.27 25.00
N ALA A 433 7.24 -44.65 25.39
CA ALA A 433 7.71 -46.00 25.20
C ALA A 433 6.71 -46.92 25.90
N GLU A 434 6.07 -47.81 25.12
CA GLU A 434 5.27 -48.90 25.63
C GLU A 434 6.04 -49.59 26.76
N PRO A 435 5.41 -49.84 27.91
CA PRO A 435 6.02 -50.71 28.90
C PRO A 435 6.15 -52.11 28.29
N THR A 436 7.38 -52.53 28.05
CA THR A 436 7.75 -53.90 27.74
C THR A 436 7.31 -54.78 28.92
N SER A 437 6.10 -55.33 28.83
CA SER A 437 5.59 -56.37 29.72
C SER A 437 6.36 -57.65 29.47
N GLY A 438 7.38 -57.89 30.30
CA GLY A 438 8.05 -59.17 30.41
C GLY A 438 7.14 -60.23 31.02
N ALA A 439 7.00 -61.34 30.30
CA ALA A 439 6.85 -62.71 30.75
C ALA A 439 6.07 -62.99 32.06
N THR A 440 4.92 -63.66 31.92
CA THR A 440 4.48 -64.64 32.91
C THR A 440 4.10 -65.92 32.18
N GLU A 441 4.78 -67.00 32.57
CA GLU A 441 4.56 -68.38 32.12
C GLU A 441 3.11 -68.80 32.34
N ALA A 442 2.52 -69.45 31.34
CA ALA A 442 1.31 -70.23 31.46
C ALA A 442 1.65 -71.73 31.41
N PRO A 443 1.18 -72.56 32.35
CA PRO A 443 1.03 -73.98 32.12
C PRO A 443 -0.35 -74.30 31.54
N ALA A 444 -0.38 -75.38 30.77
CA ALA A 444 -1.50 -75.91 30.03
C ALA A 444 -2.74 -76.25 30.87
N GLY A 445 -3.92 -76.02 30.28
CA GLY A 445 -5.20 -76.55 30.75
C GLY A 445 -6.40 -75.97 30.00
N SER A 446 -6.84 -76.67 28.94
CA SER A 446 -8.21 -76.55 28.39
C SER A 446 -9.20 -77.37 29.26
N PRO A 447 -10.53 -77.40 29.03
CA PRO A 447 -11.40 -76.56 28.19
C PRO A 447 -12.70 -76.08 28.93
N THR A 448 -13.63 -75.53 28.14
CA THR A 448 -15.11 -75.61 28.22
C THR A 448 -15.92 -74.35 28.59
N ASP A 449 -16.90 -74.11 27.71
CA ASP A 449 -18.26 -73.58 27.91
C ASP A 449 -18.62 -72.09 27.72
N THR A 450 -19.33 -71.88 26.59
CA THR A 450 -20.66 -71.24 26.44
C THR A 450 -21.01 -70.01 27.29
N ALA A 451 -21.29 -68.86 26.63
CA ALA A 451 -22.62 -68.24 26.60
C ALA A 451 -22.63 -66.84 25.95
N THR A 452 -23.53 -66.73 24.98
CA THR A 452 -24.35 -65.61 24.48
C THR A 452 -24.72 -64.49 25.47
N SER A 453 -24.71 -63.23 25.00
CA SER A 453 -25.72 -62.15 25.18
C SER A 453 -25.12 -60.85 24.62
N ASP A 454 -25.58 -60.27 23.51
CA ASP A 454 -26.79 -59.44 23.32
C ASP A 454 -26.94 -58.25 24.28
N SER A 455 -27.20 -57.08 23.66
CA SER A 455 -27.61 -55.72 24.13
C SER A 455 -26.61 -54.67 23.59
N GLU A 456 -26.86 -53.84 22.57
CA GLU A 456 -28.04 -53.06 22.13
C GLU A 456 -28.48 -51.95 23.11
N ASN A 457 -28.55 -50.72 22.57
CA ASN A 457 -29.11 -49.45 23.05
C ASN A 457 -28.22 -48.61 24.01
N VAL A 458 -28.00 -47.31 23.81
CA VAL A 458 -28.82 -46.23 23.19
C VAL A 458 -27.97 -45.31 22.32
#